data_AF-A0ABD5UZF6-F1
#
_entry.id   AF-A0ABD5UZF6-F1
#
_cell.length_a   1.000
_cell.length_b   1.000
_cell.length_c   1.000
_cell.angle_alpha   90.00
_cell.angle_beta   90.00
_cell.angle_gamma   90.00
#
_symmetry.space_group_name_H-M   'P 1'
#
loop_
_entity.id
_entity.type
_entity.pdbx_description
1 polymer ?
#
loop_
_entity_poly.entity_id
_entity_poly.type
_entity_poly.pdbx_seq_one_letter_code
_entity_poly.pdbx_strand_id
1 'polypeptide(L)'
;MSRTTATIPDDLTDLMEGAVKAGIFENKSDAVRHVLREYFEENRNARIAAAVSLYGDEEITLGTAARLAGVNRFEMRDILREEGIELRFGPEDMDAVRDEIEAARDLE
;
A
#
# COMPACT_ATOMS: atom_id res chain seq x y z
N MET A 1 -10.83 -6.93 7.03
CA MET A 1 -9.88 -7.02 5.90
C MET A 1 -10.69 -7.18 4.62
N SER A 2 -10.30 -6.48 3.56
CA SER A 2 -10.90 -6.66 2.23
C SER A 2 -10.54 -8.04 1.68
N ARG A 3 -11.45 -8.65 0.91
CA ARG A 3 -11.24 -9.96 0.28
C ARG A 3 -11.05 -9.76 -1.22
N THR A 4 -9.97 -10.34 -1.74
CA THR A 4 -9.66 -10.34 -3.17
C THR A 4 -9.58 -11.79 -3.66
N THR A 5 -10.16 -12.07 -4.82
CA THR A 5 -9.99 -13.34 -5.53
C THR A 5 -9.00 -13.10 -6.68
N ALA A 6 -7.98 -13.95 -6.79
CA ALA A 6 -7.00 -13.87 -7.85
C ALA A 6 -6.79 -15.26 -8.47
N THR A 7 -6.46 -15.28 -9.77
CA THR A 7 -5.99 -16.49 -10.44
C THR A 7 -4.47 -16.54 -10.32
N ILE A 8 -3.96 -17.63 -9.76
CA ILE A 8 -2.53 -17.85 -9.55
C ILE A 8 -2.14 -19.07 -10.39
N PRO A 9 -1.00 -19.04 -11.10
CA PRO A 9 -0.44 -20.20 -11.79
C PRO A 9 -0.38 -21.46 -10.89
N ASP A 10 -0.57 -22.63 -11.50
CA ASP A 10 -0.66 -23.90 -10.78
C ASP A 10 0.63 -24.22 -10.00
N ASP A 11 1.80 -23.94 -10.58
CA ASP A 11 3.10 -24.14 -9.95
C ASP A 11 3.28 -23.31 -8.67
N LEU A 12 2.87 -22.04 -8.69
CA LEU A 12 2.88 -21.18 -7.51
C LEU A 12 1.85 -21.63 -6.47
N THR A 13 0.71 -22.15 -6.91
CA THR A 13 -0.30 -22.71 -6.01
C THR A 13 0.23 -23.94 -5.28
N ASP A 14 0.92 -24.84 -5.99
CA ASP A 14 1.56 -26.02 -5.42
C ASP A 14 2.66 -25.66 -4.41
N LEU A 15 3.49 -24.67 -4.73
CA LEU A 15 4.52 -24.16 -3.82
C LEU A 15 3.92 -23.56 -2.55
N MET A 16 2.86 -22.75 -2.68
CA MET A 16 2.14 -22.21 -1.51
C MET A 16 1.55 -23.31 -0.64
N GLU A 17 0.96 -24.35 -1.23
CA GLU A 17 0.44 -25.49 -0.48
C GLU A 17 1.53 -26.27 0.24
N GLY A 18 2.67 -26.50 -0.43
CA GLY A 18 3.85 -27.12 0.16
C GLY A 18 4.36 -26.33 1.36
N ALA A 19 4.47 -25.01 1.23
CA ALA A 19 4.95 -24.14 2.30
C ALA A 19 4.03 -24.15 3.54
N VAL A 20 2.71 -24.18 3.36
CA VAL A 20 1.75 -24.33 4.46
C VAL A 20 1.89 -25.71 5.13
N LYS A 21 1.97 -26.79 4.33
CA LYS A 21 2.16 -28.16 4.88
C LYS A 21 3.47 -28.31 5.64
N ALA A 22 4.52 -27.61 5.22
CA ALA A 22 5.82 -27.57 5.89
C ALA A 22 5.85 -26.68 7.15
N GLY A 23 4.78 -25.94 7.44
CA GLY A 23 4.70 -25.04 8.59
C GLY A 23 5.48 -23.72 8.43
N ILE A 24 5.84 -23.35 7.19
CA ILE A 24 6.50 -22.07 6.90
C ILE A 24 5.50 -20.91 7.02
N PHE A 25 4.27 -21.13 6.56
CA PHE A 25 3.17 -20.18 6.67
C PHE A 25 1.97 -20.83 7.37
N GLU A 26 1.22 -20.04 8.14
CA GLU A 26 0.04 -20.54 8.84
C GLU A 26 -1.07 -20.99 7.86
N ASN A 27 -1.19 -20.28 6.74
CA ASN A 27 -2.18 -20.53 5.70
C ASN A 27 -1.82 -19.78 4.39
N LYS A 28 -2.58 -20.03 3.31
CA LYS A 28 -2.36 -19.38 2.00
C LYS A 28 -2.43 -17.86 2.06
N SER A 29 -3.33 -17.29 2.88
CA SER A 29 -3.47 -15.83 3.01
C SER A 29 -2.27 -15.20 3.72
N ASP A 30 -1.69 -15.91 4.69
CA ASP A 30 -0.46 -15.50 5.37
C ASP A 30 0.73 -15.48 4.39
N ALA A 31 0.87 -16.53 3.58
CA ALA A 31 1.88 -16.59 2.52
C ALA A 31 1.77 -15.41 1.54
N VAL A 32 0.56 -15.14 1.02
CA VAL A 32 0.32 -14.01 0.10
C VAL A 32 0.66 -12.67 0.76
N ARG A 33 0.25 -12.47 2.01
CA ARG A 33 0.56 -11.24 2.75
C ARG A 33 2.06 -11.04 2.93
N HIS A 34 2.78 -12.11 3.25
CA HIS A 34 4.23 -12.08 3.41
C HIS A 34 4.92 -11.65 2.12
N VAL A 35 4.60 -12.33 1.00
CA VAL A 35 5.20 -12.05 -0.31
C VAL A 35 4.90 -10.64 -0.79
N LEU A 36 3.66 -10.15 -0.65
CA LEU A 36 3.31 -8.79 -1.05
C LEU A 36 4.05 -7.74 -0.21
N ARG A 37 4.20 -7.98 1.10
CA ARG A 37 4.93 -7.08 1.98
C ARG A 37 6.41 -7.03 1.58
N GLU A 38 7.05 -8.19 1.46
CA GLU A 38 8.46 -8.30 1.06
C GLU A 38 8.71 -7.62 -0.28
N TYR A 39 7.85 -7.84 -1.27
CA TYR A 39 7.95 -7.18 -2.57
C TYR A 39 7.98 -5.64 -2.44
N PHE A 40 7.06 -5.03 -1.70
CA PHE A 40 7.03 -3.57 -1.54
C PHE A 40 8.10 -3.01 -0.60
N GLU A 41 8.65 -3.83 0.30
CA GLU A 41 9.81 -3.47 1.12
C GLU A 41 11.09 -3.42 0.26
N GLU A 42 11.29 -4.39 -0.63
CA GLU A 42 12.45 -4.47 -1.51
C GLU A 42 12.34 -3.52 -2.72
N ASN A 43 11.12 -3.24 -3.18
CA ASN A 43 10.86 -2.44 -4.39
C ASN A 43 10.28 -1.07 -4.03
N ARG A 44 11.07 -0.23 -3.33
CA ARG A 44 10.65 1.10 -2.87
C ARG A 44 10.05 1.97 -3.97
N ASN A 45 10.62 1.94 -5.19
CA ASN A 45 10.10 2.71 -6.32
C ASN A 45 8.69 2.25 -6.73
N ALA A 46 8.44 0.93 -6.75
CA ALA A 46 7.11 0.40 -7.04
C ALA A 46 6.10 0.76 -5.93
N ARG A 47 6.55 0.75 -4.67
CA ARG A 47 5.76 1.18 -3.52
C ARG A 47 5.35 2.65 -3.62
N ILE A 48 6.28 3.53 -3.98
CA ILE A 48 6.02 4.96 -4.22
C ILE A 48 5.05 5.12 -5.40
N ALA A 49 5.32 4.47 -6.53
CA ALA A 49 4.47 4.57 -7.72
C ALA A 49 3.02 4.14 -7.45
N ALA A 50 2.82 3.07 -6.66
CA ALA A 50 1.48 2.64 -6.26
C ALA A 50 0.76 3.70 -5.41
N ALA A 51 1.44 4.30 -4.44
CA ALA A 51 0.87 5.37 -3.61
C ALA A 51 0.57 6.65 -4.42
N VAL A 52 1.43 6.97 -5.38
CA VAL A 52 1.24 8.09 -6.31
C VAL A 52 0.01 7.87 -7.18
N SER A 53 -0.17 6.66 -7.75
CA SER A 53 -1.36 6.32 -8.54
C SER A 53 -2.64 6.50 -7.73
N LEU A 54 -2.71 5.91 -6.53
CA LEU A 54 -3.88 6.01 -5.65
C LEU A 54 -4.20 7.47 -5.29
N TYR A 55 -3.19 8.32 -5.08
CA TYR A 55 -3.42 9.74 -4.81
C TYR A 55 -3.90 10.48 -6.06
N GLY A 56 -3.32 10.19 -7.22
CA GLY A 56 -3.71 10.81 -8.49
C GLY A 56 -5.13 10.45 -8.94
N ASP A 57 -5.58 9.23 -8.59
CA ASP A 57 -6.94 8.74 -8.83
C ASP A 57 -7.95 9.21 -7.75
N GLU A 58 -7.52 10.12 -6.87
CA GLU A 58 -8.30 10.70 -5.78
C GLU A 58 -8.80 9.70 -4.71
N GLU A 59 -8.34 8.45 -4.74
CA GLU A 59 -8.79 7.38 -3.84
C GLU A 59 -8.28 7.53 -2.39
N ILE A 60 -7.18 8.25 -2.19
CA ILE A 60 -6.55 8.42 -0.88
C ILE A 60 -6.08 9.85 -0.64
N THR A 61 -5.94 10.23 0.64
CA THR A 61 -5.39 11.52 1.04
C THR A 61 -3.86 11.58 0.92
N LEU A 62 -3.28 12.79 1.01
CA LEU A 62 -1.83 12.99 0.99
C LEU A 62 -1.14 12.24 2.15
N GLY A 63 -1.76 12.24 3.33
CA GLY A 63 -1.26 11.52 4.51
C GLY A 63 -1.23 10.02 4.29
N THR A 64 -2.32 9.46 3.74
CA THR A 64 -2.39 8.04 3.40
C THR A 64 -1.38 7.67 2.32
N ALA A 65 -1.19 8.51 1.30
CA ALA A 65 -0.18 8.31 0.26
C ALA A 65 1.24 8.28 0.85
N ALA A 66 1.57 9.23 1.73
CA ALA A 66 2.87 9.28 2.40
C ALA A 66 3.14 8.01 3.25
N ARG A 67 2.15 7.58 4.04
CA ARG A 67 2.22 6.36 4.84
C ARG A 67 2.41 5.11 3.97
N LEU A 68 1.64 4.99 2.88
CA LEU A 68 1.77 3.87 1.94
C LEU A 68 3.12 3.88 1.22
N ALA A 69 3.64 5.05 0.84
CA ALA A 69 4.95 5.21 0.22
C ALA A 69 6.14 5.02 1.21
N GLY A 70 5.88 5.07 2.52
CA GLY A 70 6.92 4.96 3.54
C GLY A 70 7.80 6.21 3.62
N VAL A 71 7.21 7.39 3.44
CA VAL A 71 7.86 8.69 3.49
C VAL A 71 7.06 9.65 4.37
N ASN A 72 7.66 10.77 4.76
CA ASN A 72 6.89 11.81 5.44
C ASN A 72 6.06 12.64 4.45
N ARG A 73 5.09 13.41 4.96
CA ARG A 73 4.18 14.21 4.12
C ARG A 73 4.87 15.25 3.22
N PHE A 74 6.01 15.78 3.65
CA PHE A 74 6.75 16.79 2.88
C PHE A 74 7.48 16.13 1.71
N GLU A 75 8.12 14.98 1.95
CA GLU A 75 8.73 14.16 0.90
C GLU A 75 7.67 13.72 -0.12
N MET A 76 6.50 13.25 0.34
CA MET A 76 5.40 12.86 -0.56
C MET A 76 4.94 14.02 -1.44
N ARG A 77 4.85 15.23 -0.88
CA ARG A 77 4.49 16.44 -1.63
C ARG A 77 5.51 16.74 -2.74
N ASP A 78 6.79 16.54 -2.47
CA ASP A 78 7.85 16.79 -3.44
C ASP A 78 7.83 15.72 -4.54
N ILE A 79 7.62 14.44 -4.18
CA ILE A 79 7.41 13.33 -5.13
C ILE A 79 6.23 13.62 -6.07
N LEU A 80 5.06 14.00 -5.54
CA LEU A 80 3.88 14.29 -6.37
C LEU A 80 4.14 15.44 -7.36
N ARG A 81 4.88 16.47 -6.93
CA ARG A 81 5.26 17.58 -7.81
C ARG A 81 6.22 17.13 -8.92
N GLU A 82 7.17 16.27 -8.61
CA GLU A 82 8.11 15.71 -9.59
C GLU A 82 7.40 14.85 -10.64
N GLU A 83 6.35 14.13 -10.23
CA GLU A 83 5.47 13.33 -11.12
C GLU A 83 4.40 14.17 -11.84
N GLY A 84 4.38 15.49 -11.65
CA GLY A 84 3.45 16.40 -12.32
C GLY A 84 2.01 16.32 -11.81
N ILE A 85 1.79 15.77 -10.61
CA ILE A 85 0.47 15.63 -10.00
C ILE A 85 0.16 16.88 -9.16
N GLU A 86 -1.00 17.47 -9.40
CA GLU A 86 -1.46 18.65 -8.65
C GLU A 86 -1.77 18.28 -7.19
N LEU A 87 -1.32 19.14 -6.28
CA LEU A 87 -1.58 18.98 -4.85
C LEU A 87 -3.01 19.44 -4.55
N ARG A 88 -3.78 18.55 -3.95
CA ARG A 88 -5.12 18.83 -3.42
C ARG A 88 -5.00 19.53 -2.06
N PHE A 89 -5.74 20.62 -1.89
CA PHE A 89 -5.75 21.41 -0.66
C PHE A 89 -7.02 21.12 0.14
N GLY A 90 -6.84 20.39 1.23
CA GLY A 90 -7.90 20.04 2.17
C GLY A 90 -8.66 18.76 1.77
N PRO A 91 -9.28 18.09 2.75
CA PRO A 91 -10.05 16.89 2.51
C PRO A 91 -11.33 17.21 1.72
N GLU A 92 -11.61 16.39 0.71
CA GLU A 92 -12.78 16.54 -0.17
C GLU A 92 -14.09 16.16 0.55
N ASP A 93 -14.00 15.23 1.52
CA ASP A 93 -15.12 14.76 2.31
C ASP A 93 -14.73 14.38 3.76
N MET A 94 -15.72 13.94 4.53
CA MET A 94 -15.54 13.57 5.94
C MET A 94 -14.76 12.27 6.14
N ASP A 95 -14.70 11.38 5.16
CA ASP A 95 -13.92 10.15 5.23
C ASP A 95 -12.43 10.48 5.04
N ALA A 96 -12.11 11.35 4.09
CA ALA A 96 -10.77 11.93 3.91
C ALA A 96 -10.30 12.67 5.19
N VAL A 97 -11.19 13.41 5.87
CA VAL A 97 -10.87 14.03 7.17
C VAL A 97 -10.47 12.96 8.20
N ARG A 98 -11.20 11.85 8.26
CA ARG A 98 -10.94 10.78 9.22
C ARG A 98 -9.58 10.11 8.96
N ASP A 99 -9.27 9.85 7.71
CA ASP A 99 -7.99 9.30 7.28
C ASP A 99 -6.82 10.24 7.58
N GLU A 100 -6.99 11.55 7.40
CA GLU A 100 -5.97 12.53 7.79
C GLU A 100 -5.71 12.53 9.31
N ILE A 101 -6.78 12.43 10.12
CA ILE A 101 -6.65 12.34 11.59
C ILE A 101 -5.93 11.05 12.00
N GLU A 102 -6.25 9.92 11.36
CA GLU A 102 -5.61 8.63 11.63
C GLU A 102 -4.12 8.67 11.27
N ALA A 103 -3.78 9.16 10.07
CA ALA A 103 -2.40 9.32 9.64
C ALA A 103 -1.59 10.29 10.52
N ALA A 104 -2.23 11.32 11.08
CA ALA A 104 -1.57 12.25 11.99
C ALA A 104 -1.30 11.66 13.38
N ARG A 105 -2.09 10.67 13.83
CA ARG A 105 -1.94 10.00 15.12
C ARG A 105 -0.84 8.94 15.12
N ASP A 106 -0.51 8.37 13.97
CA ASP A 106 0.58 7.41 13.80
C ASP A 106 1.99 8.06 13.78
N LEU A 107 2.09 9.36 14.12
CA LEU A 107 3.34 10.14 14.19
C LEU A 107 3.88 10.32 15.64
N GLU A 108 3.29 9.67 16.65
CA GLU A 108 3.85 9.53 18.02
C GLU A 108 4.63 8.21 18.20
#